data_AF-A0A725HJY9-F1
#
_entry.id   AF-A0A725HJY9-F1
#
_cell.length_a   1.000
_cell.length_b   1.000
_cell.length_c   1.000
_cell.angle_alpha   90.00
_cell.angle_beta   90.00
_cell.angle_gamma   90.00
#
_symmetry.space_group_name_H-M   'P 1'
#
loop_
_entity.id
_entity.type
_entity.pdbx_description
1 polymer ?
#
loop_
_entity_poly.entity_id
_entity_poly.type
_entity_poly.pdbx_seq_one_letter_code
_entity_poly.pdbx_strand_id
1 'polypeptide(L)'
;MSNIDKQALREAATVATQGGWYVDYDFDVCHESGAFLAETHGDNLVQNAKFIAAANPATVLALLDELEKAQRANVAQDDHINQQQDRIEKLEKGHQEAAKQINSWRRLAKQNIAERGKDISELEAARQRIAELEAREIKPAKGEVLVVVSGFTGCGKSAIAGEIEIAMKAIGVPVQWTNGDAEKHMTGADWLTAIEMYKPTVRIVEVNVPRAAGIKVKES
;
A
#
# COMPACT_ATOMS: atom_id res chain seq x y z
N MET A 1 -4.17 -28.20 -49.69
CA MET A 1 -4.11 -26.95 -50.48
C MET A 1 -4.24 -27.33 -51.93
N SER A 2 -5.07 -26.64 -52.71
CA SER A 2 -5.14 -26.86 -54.16
C SER A 2 -3.76 -26.55 -54.78
N ASN A 3 -3.21 -27.47 -55.57
CA ASN A 3 -1.92 -27.33 -56.24
C ASN A 3 -2.02 -26.41 -57.50
N ILE A 4 -2.79 -25.33 -57.40
CA ILE A 4 -2.97 -24.38 -58.49
C ILE A 4 -1.77 -23.45 -58.50
N ASP A 5 -1.04 -23.46 -59.60
CA ASP A 5 0.00 -22.49 -59.86
C ASP A 5 -0.64 -21.13 -60.21
N LYS A 6 -0.82 -20.29 -59.18
CA LYS A 6 -1.44 -18.97 -59.30
C LYS A 6 -0.61 -18.02 -60.17
N GLN A 7 0.72 -18.19 -60.18
CA GLN A 7 1.61 -17.34 -60.96
C GLN A 7 1.50 -17.68 -62.45
N ALA A 8 1.54 -18.97 -62.79
CA ALA A 8 1.31 -19.43 -64.15
C ALA A 8 -0.10 -19.03 -64.65
N LEU A 9 -1.12 -19.11 -63.80
CA LEU A 9 -2.47 -18.67 -64.14
C LEU A 9 -2.55 -17.15 -64.38
N ARG A 10 -1.87 -16.34 -63.55
CA ARG A 10 -1.78 -14.89 -63.74
C ARG A 10 -1.10 -14.53 -65.06
N GLU A 11 -0.01 -15.22 -65.39
CA GLU A 11 0.73 -15.03 -66.65
C GLU A 11 -0.15 -15.38 -67.85
N ALA A 12 -0.82 -16.54 -67.82
CA ALA A 12 -1.76 -16.95 -68.86
C ALA A 12 -2.90 -15.94 -69.05
N ALA A 13 -3.48 -15.45 -67.94
CA ALA A 13 -4.53 -14.43 -67.99
C ALA A 13 -4.01 -13.07 -68.49
N THR A 14 -2.76 -12.71 -68.22
CA THR A 14 -2.16 -11.45 -68.72
C THR A 14 -1.94 -11.49 -70.23
N VAL A 15 -1.59 -12.66 -70.78
CA VAL A 15 -1.31 -12.84 -72.22
C VAL A 15 -2.58 -13.04 -73.05
N ALA A 16 -3.65 -13.57 -72.46
CA ALA A 16 -4.93 -13.79 -73.14
C ALA A 16 -5.59 -12.48 -73.61
N THR A 17 -6.57 -12.57 -74.52
CA THR A 17 -7.30 -11.41 -75.04
C THR A 17 -7.99 -10.64 -73.92
N GLN A 18 -7.48 -9.46 -73.59
CA GLN A 18 -8.03 -8.58 -72.56
C GLN A 18 -9.32 -7.93 -73.06
N GLY A 19 -10.25 -7.64 -72.14
CA GLY A 19 -11.53 -7.00 -72.44
C GLY A 19 -12.72 -7.86 -72.05
N GLY A 20 -13.94 -7.35 -72.29
CA GLY A 20 -15.18 -8.10 -72.05
C GLY A 20 -15.31 -9.27 -73.00
N TRP A 21 -15.69 -10.43 -72.47
CA TRP A 21 -16.05 -11.60 -73.27
C TRP A 21 -17.56 -11.81 -73.16
N TYR A 22 -18.22 -12.16 -74.26
CA TYR A 22 -19.66 -12.41 -74.31
C TYR A 22 -19.96 -13.67 -75.12
N VAL A 23 -21.19 -14.15 -75.00
CA VAL A 23 -21.69 -15.28 -75.79
C VAL A 23 -22.60 -14.74 -76.88
N ASP A 24 -22.33 -15.07 -78.14
CA ASP A 24 -23.13 -14.61 -79.29
C ASP A 24 -24.34 -15.51 -79.58
N TYR A 25 -25.01 -15.28 -80.72
CA TYR A 25 -26.23 -15.99 -81.12
C TYR A 25 -26.00 -17.46 -81.47
N ASP A 26 -24.78 -17.81 -81.91
CA ASP A 26 -24.39 -19.18 -82.24
C ASP A 26 -23.82 -19.92 -81.02
N PHE A 27 -23.87 -19.28 -79.85
CA PHE A 27 -23.36 -19.74 -78.56
C PHE A 27 -21.83 -19.83 -78.48
N ASP A 28 -21.13 -19.07 -79.32
CA ASP A 28 -19.68 -18.94 -79.30
C ASP A 28 -19.23 -17.87 -78.32
N VAL A 29 -18.04 -18.07 -77.75
CA VAL A 29 -17.39 -17.08 -76.89
C VAL A 29 -16.64 -16.10 -77.76
N CYS A 30 -17.06 -14.84 -77.71
CA CYS A 30 -16.52 -13.75 -78.50
C CYS A 30 -15.97 -12.64 -77.60
N HIS A 31 -14.92 -11.97 -78.07
CA HIS A 31 -14.40 -10.74 -77.47
C HIS A 31 -15.32 -9.56 -77.82
N GLU A 32 -15.37 -8.52 -76.98
CA GLU A 32 -16.15 -7.28 -77.22
C GLU A 32 -15.87 -6.59 -78.57
N SER A 33 -14.70 -6.84 -79.19
CA SER A 33 -14.40 -6.40 -80.55
C SER A 33 -15.09 -7.21 -81.67
N GLY A 34 -15.83 -8.26 -81.32
CA GLY A 34 -16.41 -9.23 -82.26
C GLY A 34 -15.45 -10.33 -82.71
N ALA A 35 -14.28 -10.48 -82.08
CA ALA A 35 -13.35 -11.56 -82.42
C ALA A 35 -13.79 -12.88 -81.78
N PHE A 36 -13.82 -13.95 -82.58
CA PHE A 36 -14.06 -15.31 -82.09
C PHE A 36 -12.90 -15.77 -81.18
N LEU A 37 -13.22 -16.30 -80.00
CA LEU A 37 -12.23 -16.78 -79.03
C LEU A 37 -12.31 -18.30 -78.82
N ALA A 38 -13.51 -18.85 -78.65
CA ALA A 38 -13.71 -20.27 -78.41
C ALA A 38 -15.14 -20.71 -78.74
N GLU A 39 -15.26 -21.92 -79.29
CA GLU A 39 -16.52 -22.66 -79.41
C GLU A 39 -16.56 -23.71 -78.29
N THR A 40 -17.76 -23.99 -77.77
CA THR A 40 -17.95 -25.07 -76.80
C THR A 40 -18.69 -26.24 -77.44
N HIS A 41 -18.53 -27.44 -76.89
CA HIS A 41 -19.24 -28.63 -77.38
C HIS A 41 -19.69 -29.50 -76.20
N GLY A 42 -20.61 -30.44 -76.48
CA GLY A 42 -21.15 -31.38 -75.50
C GLY A 42 -22.38 -30.87 -74.76
N ASP A 43 -22.74 -31.57 -73.69
CA ASP A 43 -23.90 -31.22 -72.87
C ASP A 43 -23.70 -29.87 -72.17
N ASN A 44 -24.76 -29.08 -72.07
CA ASN A 44 -24.74 -27.73 -71.48
C ASN A 44 -23.87 -26.69 -72.23
N LEU A 45 -23.74 -26.84 -73.55
CA LEU A 45 -23.10 -25.88 -74.47
C LEU A 45 -23.23 -24.42 -74.01
N VAL A 46 -24.47 -23.95 -73.92
CA VAL A 46 -24.79 -22.54 -73.60
C VAL A 46 -24.23 -22.13 -72.23
N GLN A 47 -24.25 -23.02 -71.24
CA GLN A 47 -23.75 -22.75 -69.90
C GLN A 47 -22.22 -22.76 -69.86
N ASN A 48 -21.58 -23.65 -70.61
CA ASN A 48 -20.12 -23.72 -70.72
C ASN A 48 -19.58 -22.43 -71.37
N ALA A 49 -20.17 -21.97 -72.47
CA ALA A 49 -19.81 -20.71 -73.11
C ALA A 49 -19.98 -19.52 -72.16
N LYS A 50 -21.12 -19.45 -71.44
CA LYS A 50 -21.38 -18.41 -70.44
C LYS A 50 -20.35 -18.42 -69.31
N PHE A 51 -19.95 -19.60 -68.84
CA PHE A 51 -18.93 -19.72 -67.81
C PHE A 51 -17.57 -19.22 -68.30
N ILE A 52 -17.14 -19.61 -69.50
CA ILE A 52 -15.87 -19.15 -70.08
C ILE A 52 -15.87 -17.62 -70.27
N ALA A 53 -16.96 -17.06 -70.81
CA ALA A 53 -17.11 -15.62 -70.97
C ALA A 53 -17.06 -14.87 -69.63
N ALA A 54 -17.66 -15.43 -68.57
CA ALA A 54 -17.60 -14.86 -67.23
C ALA A 54 -16.22 -15.04 -66.56
N ALA A 55 -15.56 -16.19 -66.79
CA ALA A 55 -14.20 -16.49 -66.32
C ALA A 55 -13.12 -15.94 -67.28
N ASN A 56 -13.38 -14.79 -67.87
CA ASN A 56 -12.46 -14.11 -68.76
C ASN A 56 -11.19 -13.67 -68.01
N PRO A 57 -10.12 -13.29 -68.73
CA PRO A 57 -8.85 -12.95 -68.12
C PRO A 57 -8.92 -11.82 -67.10
N ALA A 58 -9.75 -10.80 -67.34
CA ALA A 58 -9.95 -9.69 -66.41
C ALA A 58 -10.55 -10.17 -65.07
N THR A 59 -11.53 -11.07 -65.12
CA THR A 59 -12.17 -11.65 -63.93
C THR A 59 -11.20 -12.55 -63.17
N VAL A 60 -10.41 -13.37 -63.87
CA VAL A 60 -9.39 -14.23 -63.24
C VAL A 60 -8.33 -13.38 -62.53
N LEU A 61 -7.84 -12.32 -63.17
CA LEU A 61 -6.86 -11.41 -62.57
C LEU A 61 -7.43 -10.70 -61.33
N ALA A 62 -8.66 -10.20 -61.39
CA ALA A 62 -9.32 -9.57 -60.25
C ALA A 62 -9.47 -10.53 -59.05
N LEU A 63 -9.87 -11.79 -59.30
CA LEU A 63 -9.96 -12.81 -58.24
C LEU A 63 -8.60 -13.15 -57.64
N LEU A 64 -7.54 -13.19 -58.46
CA LEU A 64 -6.17 -13.40 -57.97
C LEU A 64 -5.68 -12.23 -57.11
N ASP A 65 -5.97 -10.99 -57.51
CA ASP A 65 -5.67 -9.79 -56.72
C ASP A 65 -6.38 -9.79 -55.37
N GLU A 66 -7.68 -10.11 -55.35
CA GLU A 66 -8.46 -10.25 -54.10
C GLU A 66 -7.91 -11.35 -53.20
N LEU A 67 -7.54 -12.50 -53.78
CA LEU A 67 -6.99 -13.62 -53.04
C LEU A 67 -5.62 -13.29 -52.43
N GLU A 68 -4.73 -12.63 -53.18
CA GLU A 68 -3.45 -12.16 -52.66
C GLU A 68 -3.64 -11.13 -51.54
N LYS A 69 -4.60 -10.20 -51.70
CA LYS A 69 -4.92 -9.21 -50.67
C LYS A 69 -5.44 -9.89 -49.39
N ALA A 70 -6.33 -10.86 -49.50
CA ALA A 70 -6.82 -11.64 -48.37
C ALA A 70 -5.68 -12.43 -47.70
N GLN A 71 -4.79 -13.04 -48.47
CA GLN A 71 -3.63 -13.77 -47.96
C GLN A 71 -2.66 -12.85 -47.20
N ARG A 72 -2.38 -11.65 -47.72
CA ARG A 72 -1.56 -10.65 -47.01
C ARG A 72 -2.21 -10.17 -45.72
N ALA A 73 -3.53 -9.96 -45.73
CA ALA A 73 -4.27 -9.56 -44.53
C ALA A 73 -4.21 -10.64 -43.44
N ASN A 74 -4.33 -11.92 -43.80
CA ASN A 74 -4.19 -13.02 -42.86
C ASN A 74 -2.79 -13.07 -42.25
N VAL A 75 -1.73 -12.94 -43.04
CA VAL A 75 -0.35 -12.90 -42.54
C VAL A 75 -0.14 -11.73 -41.57
N ALA A 76 -0.61 -10.54 -41.92
CA ALA A 76 -0.51 -9.38 -41.04
C ALA A 76 -1.32 -9.55 -39.74
N GLN A 77 -2.46 -10.24 -39.80
CA GLN A 77 -3.25 -10.57 -38.62
C GLN A 77 -2.53 -11.60 -37.73
N ASP A 78 -1.90 -12.62 -38.31
CA ASP A 78 -1.09 -13.60 -37.57
C ASP A 78 0.08 -12.93 -36.85
N ASP A 79 0.80 -12.02 -37.53
CA ASP A 79 1.88 -11.23 -36.92
C ASP A 79 1.38 -10.37 -35.75
N HIS A 80 0.22 -9.74 -35.91
CA HIS A 80 -0.40 -8.96 -34.84
C HIS A 80 -0.84 -9.83 -33.66
N ILE A 81 -1.41 -11.02 -33.91
CA ILE A 81 -1.77 -11.98 -32.87
C ILE A 81 -0.53 -12.42 -32.09
N ASN A 82 0.57 -12.74 -32.79
CA ASN A 82 1.84 -13.10 -32.15
C ASN A 82 2.37 -11.95 -31.27
N GLN A 83 2.33 -10.71 -31.78
CA GLN A 83 2.72 -9.53 -31.00
C GLN A 83 1.82 -9.32 -29.77
N GLN A 84 0.51 -9.56 -29.90
CA GLN A 84 -0.42 -9.47 -28.78
C GLN A 84 -0.12 -10.54 -27.73
N GLN A 85 0.23 -11.75 -28.14
CA GLN A 85 0.59 -12.84 -27.23
C GLN A 85 1.84 -12.50 -26.40
N ASP A 86 2.89 -11.96 -27.02
CA ASP A 86 4.09 -11.49 -26.30
C ASP A 86 3.79 -10.38 -25.29
N ARG A 87 2.86 -9.47 -25.63
CA ARG A 87 2.44 -8.38 -24.73
C ARG A 87 1.65 -8.91 -23.55
N ILE A 88 0.76 -9.89 -23.77
CA ILE A 88 0.00 -10.54 -22.71
C ILE A 88 0.96 -11.24 -21.74
N GLU A 89 1.93 -12.01 -22.23
CA GLU A 89 2.91 -12.70 -21.37
C GLU A 89 3.69 -11.72 -20.48
N LYS A 90 4.15 -10.58 -21.05
CA LYS A 90 4.83 -9.53 -20.29
C LYS A 90 3.94 -8.93 -19.21
N LEU A 91 2.67 -8.67 -19.52
CA LEU A 91 1.70 -8.13 -18.56
C LEU A 91 1.41 -9.14 -17.44
N GLU A 92 1.22 -10.41 -17.77
CA GLU A 92 1.00 -11.47 -16.79
C GLU A 92 2.17 -11.59 -15.82
N LYS A 93 3.40 -11.56 -16.34
CA LYS A 93 4.61 -11.55 -15.50
C LYS A 93 4.67 -10.32 -14.59
N GLY A 94 4.41 -9.14 -15.13
CA GLY A 94 4.36 -7.89 -14.35
C GLY A 94 3.28 -7.92 -13.26
N HIS A 95 2.11 -8.49 -13.55
CA HIS A 95 1.04 -8.68 -12.58
C HIS A 95 1.43 -9.65 -11.46
N GLN A 96 2.09 -10.76 -11.78
CA GLN A 96 2.60 -11.70 -10.78
C GLN A 96 3.64 -11.05 -9.85
N GLU A 97 4.56 -10.26 -10.40
CA GLU A 97 5.55 -9.51 -9.63
C GLU A 97 4.90 -8.46 -8.73
N ALA A 98 3.96 -7.67 -9.25
CA ALA A 98 3.18 -6.71 -8.47
C ALA A 98 2.40 -7.40 -7.33
N ALA A 99 1.80 -8.55 -7.57
CA ALA A 99 1.09 -9.33 -6.55
C ALA A 99 2.04 -9.81 -5.44
N LYS A 100 3.25 -10.27 -5.78
CA LYS A 100 4.30 -10.63 -4.80
C LYS A 100 4.68 -9.43 -3.95
N GLN A 101 4.87 -8.26 -4.57
CA GLN A 101 5.19 -7.03 -3.84
C GLN A 101 4.06 -6.66 -2.88
N ILE A 102 2.80 -6.61 -3.34
CA ILE A 102 1.64 -6.31 -2.50
C ILE A 102 1.58 -7.22 -1.27
N ASN A 103 1.82 -8.53 -1.45
CA ASN A 103 1.85 -9.47 -0.34
C ASN A 103 3.00 -9.21 0.64
N SER A 104 4.18 -8.85 0.15
CA SER A 104 5.33 -8.45 0.97
C SER A 104 5.02 -7.20 1.80
N TRP A 105 4.56 -6.13 1.15
CA TRP A 105 4.19 -4.87 1.82
C TRP A 105 3.08 -5.07 2.85
N ARG A 106 2.08 -5.89 2.53
CA ARG A 106 1.01 -6.25 3.48
C ARG A 106 1.55 -6.95 4.71
N ARG A 107 2.53 -7.86 4.55
CA ARG A 107 3.18 -8.55 5.67
C ARG A 107 3.94 -7.58 6.55
N LEU A 108 4.76 -6.72 5.95
CA LEU A 108 5.52 -5.68 6.67
C LEU A 108 4.59 -4.74 7.43
N ALA A 109 3.52 -4.26 6.80
CA ALA A 109 2.54 -3.39 7.44
C ALA A 109 1.89 -4.07 8.67
N LYS A 110 1.50 -5.34 8.56
CA LYS A 110 0.95 -6.10 9.70
C LYS A 110 1.96 -6.24 10.84
N GLN A 111 3.23 -6.52 10.52
CA GLN A 111 4.29 -6.64 11.52
C GLN A 111 4.50 -5.30 12.24
N ASN A 112 4.62 -4.20 11.50
CA ASN A 112 4.79 -2.87 12.07
C ASN A 112 3.61 -2.45 12.97
N ILE A 113 2.37 -2.78 12.57
CA ILE A 113 1.18 -2.52 13.40
C ILE A 113 1.24 -3.33 14.70
N ALA A 114 1.61 -4.62 14.61
CA ALA A 114 1.72 -5.48 15.78
C ALA A 114 2.83 -5.02 16.74
N GLU A 115 3.97 -4.58 16.20
CA GLU A 115 5.10 -4.05 16.99
C GLU A 115 4.71 -2.75 17.69
N ARG A 116 4.15 -1.78 16.97
CA ARG A 116 3.62 -0.55 17.58
C ARG A 116 2.52 -0.81 18.61
N GLY A 117 1.73 -1.87 18.43
CA GLY A 117 0.72 -2.28 19.42
C GLY A 117 1.35 -2.67 20.76
N LYS A 118 2.55 -3.29 20.75
CA LYS A 118 3.29 -3.59 21.99
C LYS A 118 3.81 -2.32 22.64
N ASP A 119 4.43 -1.44 21.87
CA ASP A 119 4.95 -0.16 22.37
C ASP A 119 3.85 0.67 23.03
N ILE A 120 2.65 0.71 22.43
CA ILE A 120 1.48 1.39 23.01
C ILE A 120 1.11 0.78 24.37
N SER A 121 1.06 -0.55 24.47
CA SER A 121 0.74 -1.23 25.73
C SER A 121 1.78 -0.94 26.82
N GLU A 122 3.07 -0.88 26.48
CA GLU A 122 4.14 -0.54 27.41
C GLU A 122 4.05 0.93 27.86
N LEU A 123 3.75 1.84 26.93
CA LEU A 123 3.52 3.25 27.23
C LEU A 123 2.31 3.46 28.15
N GLU A 124 1.23 2.72 27.94
CA GLU A 124 0.05 2.76 28.82
C GLU A 124 0.39 2.29 30.24
N ALA A 125 1.12 1.18 30.37
CA ALA A 125 1.57 0.67 31.66
C ALA A 125 2.50 1.68 32.37
N ALA A 126 3.45 2.29 31.65
CA ALA A 126 4.33 3.30 32.19
C ALA A 126 3.57 4.55 32.64
N ARG A 127 2.60 5.03 31.85
CA ARG A 127 1.73 6.16 32.22
C ARG A 127 0.93 5.86 33.47
N GLN A 128 0.37 4.66 33.58
CA GLN A 128 -0.38 4.25 34.78
C GLN A 128 0.52 4.21 36.02
N ARG A 129 1.77 3.73 35.87
CA ARG A 129 2.74 3.74 36.96
C ARG A 129 3.14 5.14 37.39
N ILE A 130 3.35 6.06 36.44
CA ILE A 130 3.64 7.47 36.74
C ILE A 130 2.46 8.09 37.49
N ALA A 131 1.22 7.89 37.02
CA ALA A 131 0.04 8.40 37.71
C ALA A 131 -0.10 7.85 39.14
N GLU A 132 0.20 6.56 39.36
CA GLU A 132 0.21 5.97 40.70
C GLU A 132 1.30 6.60 41.60
N LEU A 133 2.49 6.86 41.05
CA LEU A 133 3.57 7.51 41.78
C LEU A 133 3.25 8.97 42.09
N GLU A 134 2.70 9.72 41.13
CA GLU A 134 2.26 11.11 41.31
C GLU A 134 1.12 11.22 42.33
N ALA A 135 0.22 10.25 42.39
CA ALA A 135 -0.85 10.21 43.40
C ALA A 135 -0.33 9.90 44.82
N ARG A 136 0.80 9.20 44.94
CA ARG A 136 1.49 8.95 46.22
C ARG A 136 2.41 10.09 46.64
N GLU A 137 2.79 10.95 45.71
CA GLU A 137 3.63 12.11 45.97
C GLU A 137 2.86 13.13 46.82
N ILE A 138 3.35 13.39 48.03
CA ILE A 138 2.76 14.39 48.93
C ILE A 138 3.30 15.77 48.51
N LYS A 139 2.40 16.69 48.15
CA LYS A 139 2.74 18.06 47.72
C LYS A 139 2.25 19.09 48.73
N PRO A 140 3.02 20.17 48.98
CA PRO A 140 2.56 21.26 49.82
C PRO A 140 1.36 21.98 49.18
N ALA A 141 0.42 22.41 50.00
CA ALA A 141 -0.62 23.34 49.60
C ALA A 141 -0.03 24.74 49.32
N LYS A 142 -0.82 25.61 48.67
CA LYS A 142 -0.40 26.98 48.38
C LYS A 142 -0.15 27.76 49.68
N GLY A 143 1.10 28.16 49.91
CA GLY A 143 1.52 28.86 51.12
C GLY A 143 1.98 27.95 52.25
N GLU A 144 1.98 26.63 52.04
CA GLU A 144 2.50 25.63 52.97
C GLU A 144 3.97 25.31 52.63
N VAL A 145 4.77 25.07 53.68
CA VAL A 145 6.10 24.46 53.55
C VAL A 145 6.00 23.03 54.07
N LEU A 146 6.07 22.05 53.16
CA LEU A 146 6.03 20.63 53.51
C LEU A 146 7.45 20.12 53.79
N VAL A 147 7.67 19.61 55.01
CA VAL A 147 8.92 18.94 55.39
C VAL A 147 8.68 17.44 55.47
N VAL A 148 9.26 16.67 54.54
CA VAL A 148 9.19 15.20 54.54
C VAL A 148 10.43 14.64 55.22
N VAL A 149 10.27 14.08 56.42
CA VAL A 149 11.35 13.40 57.15
C VAL A 149 11.28 11.90 56.87
N SER A 150 12.22 11.38 56.07
CA SER A 150 12.29 9.97 55.70
C SER A 150 13.61 9.32 56.13
N GLY A 151 13.54 8.08 56.62
CA GLY A 151 14.71 7.30 56.98
C GLY A 151 14.32 5.89 57.43
N PHE A 152 15.30 4.99 57.55
CA PHE A 152 15.07 3.63 58.04
C PHE A 152 14.56 3.63 59.48
N THR A 153 13.82 2.59 59.87
CA THR A 153 13.43 2.39 61.27
C THR A 153 14.67 2.37 62.17
N GLY A 154 14.66 3.12 63.26
CA GLY A 154 15.79 3.21 64.20
C GLY A 154 16.93 4.14 63.75
N CYS A 155 16.76 4.98 62.73
CA CYS A 155 17.80 5.95 62.33
C CYS A 155 17.67 7.33 63.01
N GLY A 156 16.82 7.48 64.03
CA GLY A 156 16.57 8.76 64.70
C GLY A 156 15.61 9.72 63.97
N LYS A 157 14.91 9.27 62.91
CA LYS A 157 14.00 10.10 62.11
C LYS A 157 12.95 10.86 62.93
N SER A 158 12.35 10.20 63.93
CA SER A 158 11.27 10.77 64.76
C SER A 158 11.80 11.79 65.76
N ALA A 159 13.05 11.61 66.22
CA ALA A 159 13.72 12.60 67.06
C ALA A 159 14.00 13.89 66.27
N ILE A 160 14.48 13.76 65.02
CA ILE A 160 14.65 14.92 64.12
C ILE A 160 13.30 15.60 63.82
N ALA A 161 12.24 14.84 63.52
CA ALA A 161 10.91 15.41 63.31
C ALA A 161 10.39 16.16 64.55
N GLY A 162 10.63 15.61 65.75
CA GLY A 162 10.30 16.24 67.03
C GLY A 162 11.04 17.56 67.25
N GLU A 163 12.35 17.61 67.01
CA GLU A 163 13.14 18.84 67.14
C GLU A 163 12.69 19.92 66.15
N ILE A 164 12.34 19.55 64.92
CA ILE A 164 11.79 20.49 63.93
C ILE A 164 10.48 21.09 64.46
N GLU A 165 9.58 20.27 65.01
CA GLU A 165 8.32 20.75 65.59
C GLU A 165 8.55 21.74 66.74
N ILE A 166 9.46 21.43 67.66
CA ILE A 166 9.80 22.29 68.80
C ILE A 166 10.40 23.62 68.31
N ALA A 167 11.37 23.56 67.40
CA ALA A 167 12.03 24.74 66.86
C ALA A 167 11.05 25.68 66.14
N MET A 168 10.15 25.14 65.31
CA MET A 168 9.14 25.93 64.60
C MET A 168 8.12 26.56 65.56
N LYS A 169 7.67 25.81 66.58
CA LYS A 169 6.77 26.36 67.63
C LYS A 169 7.45 27.50 68.40
N ALA A 170 8.74 27.38 68.70
CA ALA A 170 9.49 28.41 69.41
C ALA A 170 9.58 29.74 68.64
N ILE A 171 9.60 29.70 67.30
CA ILE A 171 9.59 30.90 66.44
C ILE A 171 8.17 31.35 66.04
N GLY A 172 7.12 30.73 66.59
CA GLY A 172 5.73 31.11 66.35
C GLY A 172 5.14 30.61 65.03
N VAL A 173 5.77 29.66 64.34
CA VAL A 173 5.24 29.05 63.10
C VAL A 173 4.26 27.93 63.48
N PRO A 174 3.02 27.94 62.96
CA PRO A 174 2.08 26.84 63.19
C PRO A 174 2.59 25.56 62.52
N VAL A 175 2.68 24.47 63.28
CA VAL A 175 3.14 23.15 62.80
C VAL A 175 2.07 22.09 63.04
N GLN A 176 1.87 21.25 62.03
CA GLN A 176 1.06 20.05 62.12
C GLN A 176 1.94 18.83 61.79
N TRP A 177 2.08 17.91 62.73
CA TRP A 177 2.76 16.64 62.50
C TRP A 177 1.74 15.50 62.38
N THR A 178 1.40 15.13 61.15
CA THR A 178 0.53 13.98 60.85
C THR A 178 1.20 12.66 61.25
N ASN A 179 0.47 11.79 61.97
CA ASN A 179 0.92 10.51 62.53
C ASN A 179 2.02 10.57 63.61
N GLY A 180 2.39 11.77 64.10
CA GLY A 180 3.42 11.91 65.14
C GLY A 180 3.03 11.33 66.50
N ASP A 181 1.76 11.36 66.85
CA ASP A 181 1.28 10.96 68.18
C ASP A 181 1.44 9.45 68.45
N ALA A 182 1.25 8.62 67.43
CA ALA A 182 1.45 7.18 67.54
C ALA A 182 2.91 6.80 67.86
N GLU A 183 3.90 7.54 67.33
CA GLU A 183 5.31 7.32 67.66
C GLU A 183 5.72 7.98 68.98
N LYS A 184 5.20 9.17 69.29
CA LYS A 184 5.43 9.89 70.56
C LYS A 184 5.03 9.07 71.79
N HIS A 185 3.89 8.39 71.71
CA HIS A 185 3.36 7.59 72.82
C HIS A 185 4.06 6.23 72.98
N MET A 186 4.72 5.72 71.92
CA MET A 186 5.40 4.42 71.96
C MET A 186 6.78 4.48 72.63
N THR A 187 7.49 5.61 72.52
CA THR A 187 8.89 5.74 72.96
C THR A 187 9.11 6.55 74.24
N GLY A 188 8.06 7.16 74.81
CA GLY A 188 8.18 7.97 76.05
C GLY A 188 9.11 9.17 75.84
N ALA A 189 8.80 9.98 74.81
CA ALA A 189 9.67 10.96 74.17
C ALA A 189 10.58 11.82 75.09
N ASP A 190 11.84 11.40 75.20
CA ASP A 190 13.00 12.29 75.36
C ASP A 190 13.82 12.26 74.06
N TRP A 191 13.62 13.29 73.23
CA TRP A 191 14.23 13.39 71.91
C TRP A 191 15.75 13.60 71.97
N LEU A 192 16.25 14.20 73.05
CA LEU A 192 17.68 14.46 73.23
C LEU A 192 18.44 13.14 73.38
N THR A 193 17.93 12.24 74.22
CA THR A 193 18.46 10.87 74.39
C THR A 193 18.44 10.09 73.07
N ALA A 194 17.38 10.22 72.27
CA ALA A 194 17.27 9.54 70.98
C ALA A 194 18.28 10.08 69.94
N ILE A 195 18.57 11.38 69.93
CA ILE A 195 19.58 11.99 69.05
C ILE A 195 20.98 11.50 69.42
N GLU A 196 21.30 11.46 70.71
CA GLU A 196 22.60 10.98 71.19
C GLU A 196 22.83 9.50 70.87
N MET A 197 21.79 8.67 71.00
CA MET A 197 21.87 7.24 70.74
C MET A 197 22.03 6.95 69.24
N TYR A 198 21.20 7.56 68.39
CA TYR A 198 21.18 7.23 66.96
C TYR A 198 22.15 8.05 66.11
N LYS A 199 22.68 9.16 66.64
CA LYS A 199 23.60 10.10 65.97
C LYS A 199 23.21 10.37 64.50
N PRO A 200 21.98 10.82 64.25
CA PRO A 200 21.48 11.01 62.89
C PRO A 200 22.24 12.11 62.14
N THR A 201 22.39 11.95 60.83
CA THR A 201 22.92 13.00 59.93
C THR A 201 21.78 13.55 59.08
N VAL A 202 21.64 14.88 59.04
CA VAL A 202 20.61 15.56 58.25
C VAL A 202 21.26 16.25 57.05
N ARG A 203 20.70 16.02 55.86
CA ARG A 203 21.06 16.74 54.63
C ARG A 203 19.85 17.56 54.19
N ILE A 204 20.02 18.88 54.16
CA ILE A 204 18.98 19.81 53.71
C ILE A 204 19.28 20.17 52.25
N VAL A 205 18.29 20.00 51.37
CA VAL A 205 18.36 20.41 49.97
C VAL A 205 17.16 21.30 49.70
N GLU A 206 17.42 22.54 49.29
CA GLU A 206 16.37 23.45 48.85
C GLU A 206 15.99 23.14 47.40
N VAL A 207 14.71 22.85 47.16
CA VAL A 207 14.18 22.61 45.81
C VAL A 207 13.00 23.55 45.60
N ASN A 208 13.09 24.38 44.57
CA ASN A 208 11.99 25.27 44.19
C ASN A 208 10.90 24.48 43.45
N VAL A 209 9.66 24.52 43.95
CA VAL A 209 8.50 23.95 43.25
C VAL A 209 7.84 25.08 42.43
N PRO A 210 7.92 25.06 41.08
CA PRO A 210 7.33 26.10 40.25
C PRO A 210 5.81 26.10 40.42
N ARG A 211 5.20 27.29 40.46
CA ARG A 211 3.74 27.38 40.37
C ARG A 211 3.31 26.86 38.99
N ALA A 212 2.37 25.90 38.96
CA ALA A 212 1.79 25.43 37.71
C ALA A 212 1.31 26.63 36.89
N ALA A 213 1.90 26.84 35.71
CA ALA A 213 1.50 27.89 34.81
C ALA A 213 0.08 27.60 34.34
N GLY A 214 -0.87 28.45 34.75
CA GLY A 214 -2.25 28.37 34.32
C GLY A 214 -2.37 28.36 32.81
N ILE A 215 -3.23 27.49 32.32
CA ILE A 215 -3.78 27.42 30.96
C ILE A 215 -4.03 28.85 30.45
N LYS A 216 -3.30 29.27 29.41
CA LYS A 216 -3.66 30.46 28.64
C LYS A 216 -4.91 30.13 27.82
N VAL A 217 -6.06 30.61 28.29
CA VAL A 217 -7.28 30.69 27.48
C VAL A 217 -6.99 31.64 26.32
N LYS A 218 -7.34 31.20 25.11
CA LYS A 218 -7.21 31.96 23.86
C LYS A 218 -7.92 33.30 23.99
N GLU A 219 -7.23 34.39 23.66
CA GLU A 219 -7.90 35.63 23.27
C GLU A 219 -8.25 35.57 21.79
N SER A 220 -9.48 36.01 21.54
CA SER A 220 -10.27 36.05 20.30
C SER A 220 -9.69 36.93 19.20
#